data_AF-A0A2T4GST7-F1
#
_entry.id   AF-A0A2T4GST7-F1
#
_cell.length_a   1.000
_cell.length_b   1.000
_cell.length_c   1.000
_cell.angle_alpha   90.00
_cell.angle_beta   90.00
_cell.angle_gamma   90.00
#
_symmetry.space_group_name_H-M   'P 1'
#
loop_
_entity.id
_entity.type
_entity.pdbx_description
1 polymer ?
#
loop_
_entity_poly.entity_id
_entity_poly.type
_entity_poly.pdbx_seq_one_letter_code
_entity_poly.pdbx_strand_id
1 'polypeptide(L)'
;MTRHKLTVILMTGSLLSGLALAIGHHLFYDYLNNRIVQSQNQQEWFLRIGTGMAFLVRTLLSAAIGIAYVQILWRTLRSKSVTTNGINSLFDALHNAWNLTTLELWTAAPALSIVAVIACKGSSINRVIHSRIPNIDYDRSLWFGQWINNSTVTHTTQIARILNPVSTLGFILNIAAPFPNSSYSVDFYGPSISCGTPKNPELTDSIKKVIANYSTLDENATYVGFVPAYTRYPSPTVVKTWEHFAIEGLHRALNYSLAFLAPTLDTTALEVDRRFGDISPAAFYITTPEREGWQAENTVKCELYNASYAINFTFNNGLQDIKYKTERLNEVTALAADDCRSGRQLDHCKPITSYFALMNAMGNLILGTHWKVGDGAHEAMRTTVAITTIIDSPDMHAFYYDKPKSAIKYMSMGDTLEELFTNITISLFSNSEFLQNDTAASYGPITRFSAQNAFSYEPRNLFIAYGIGILFSFIVVIYGLLCIKSSSASYTNSFSTILRTTRNPDLDTVIPAAETSGAEPLSKNLGNVRLTLRQQGDCLEGGGDKATFFAVDPKGDDGKKSREAAPTDSLLKRNGQSQHSDTDEVPNVQKGSDINLRHNKDNHAAVISND
;
A
#
# COMPACT_ATOMS: atom_id res chain seq x y z
N MET A 1 29.79 56.02 -20.19
CA MET A 1 28.84 55.33 -21.12
C MET A 1 28.60 53.84 -20.81
N THR A 2 29.54 53.08 -20.23
CA THR A 2 29.43 51.61 -20.09
C THR A 2 28.45 51.09 -19.02
N ARG A 3 28.36 51.74 -17.85
CA ARG A 3 27.68 51.18 -16.66
C ARG A 3 26.18 50.86 -16.85
N HIS A 4 25.45 51.65 -17.63
CA HIS A 4 24.00 51.45 -17.77
C HIS A 4 23.65 50.20 -18.58
N LYS A 5 24.52 49.77 -19.51
CA LYS A 5 24.36 48.49 -20.21
C LYS A 5 24.46 47.31 -19.23
N LEU A 6 25.38 47.36 -18.26
CA LEU A 6 25.55 46.30 -17.26
C LEU A 6 24.32 46.16 -16.36
N THR A 7 23.73 47.28 -15.89
CA THR A 7 22.49 47.23 -15.07
C THR A 7 21.34 46.59 -15.83
N VAL A 8 21.16 46.93 -17.11
CA VAL A 8 20.13 46.32 -17.97
C VAL A 8 20.38 44.82 -18.15
N ILE A 9 21.62 44.43 -18.52
CA ILE A 9 21.99 43.02 -18.76
C ILE A 9 21.78 42.16 -17.52
N LEU A 10 22.15 42.64 -16.33
CA LEU A 10 21.91 41.90 -15.08
C LEU A 10 20.41 41.77 -14.79
N MET A 11 19.64 42.85 -14.91
CA MET A 11 18.20 42.86 -14.61
C MET A 11 17.39 41.95 -15.55
N THR A 12 17.62 42.05 -16.87
CA THR A 12 16.90 41.20 -17.85
C THR A 12 17.47 39.79 -17.90
N GLY A 13 18.78 39.62 -17.71
CA GLY A 13 19.44 38.33 -17.63
C GLY A 13 18.96 37.49 -16.45
N SER A 14 18.82 38.07 -15.25
CA SER A 14 18.24 37.38 -14.10
C SER A 14 16.78 36.97 -14.34
N LEU A 15 15.95 37.84 -14.93
CA LEU A 15 14.55 37.53 -15.24
C LEU A 15 14.44 36.36 -16.25
N LEU A 16 15.21 36.40 -17.34
CA LEU A 16 15.20 35.36 -18.37
C LEU A 16 15.79 34.03 -17.86
N SER A 17 16.83 34.06 -17.04
CA SER A 17 17.40 32.86 -16.39
C SER A 17 16.42 32.24 -15.40
N GLY A 18 15.67 33.05 -14.65
CA GLY A 18 14.60 32.57 -13.76
C GLY A 18 13.47 31.88 -14.54
N LEU A 19 13.05 32.45 -15.67
CA LEU A 19 12.08 31.82 -16.58
C LEU A 19 12.61 30.51 -17.18
N ALA A 20 13.86 30.49 -17.64
CA ALA A 20 14.48 29.30 -18.21
C ALA A 20 14.59 28.14 -17.21
N LEU A 21 14.96 28.42 -15.96
CA LEU A 21 14.98 27.41 -14.89
C LEU A 21 13.59 26.97 -14.44
N ALA A 22 12.57 27.84 -14.52
CA ALA A 22 11.18 27.45 -14.27
C ALA A 22 10.68 26.43 -15.32
N ILE A 23 11.02 26.65 -16.59
CA ILE A 23 10.73 25.71 -17.69
C ILE A 23 11.55 24.42 -17.50
N GLY A 24 12.84 24.51 -17.14
CA GLY A 24 13.67 23.35 -16.84
C GLY A 24 13.12 22.49 -15.70
N HIS A 25 12.56 23.11 -14.66
CA HIS A 25 11.91 22.40 -13.54
C HIS A 25 10.61 21.69 -13.98
N HIS A 26 9.81 22.32 -14.84
CA HIS A 26 8.63 21.68 -15.44
C HIS A 26 9.02 20.45 -16.27
N LEU A 27 10.01 20.58 -17.16
CA LEU A 27 10.51 19.48 -18.00
C LEU A 27 11.16 18.35 -17.17
N PHE A 28 11.83 18.68 -16.06
CA PHE A 28 12.40 17.69 -15.14
C PHE A 28 11.32 16.85 -14.44
N TYR A 29 10.25 17.48 -13.96
CA TYR A 29 9.14 16.77 -13.33
C TYR A 29 8.25 16.02 -14.34
N ASP A 30 8.08 16.54 -15.57
CA ASP A 30 7.40 15.81 -16.64
C ASP A 30 8.19 14.57 -17.08
N TYR A 31 9.53 14.68 -17.21
CA TYR A 31 10.41 13.54 -17.46
C TYR A 31 10.31 12.45 -16.37
N LEU A 32 10.08 12.84 -15.11
CA LEU A 32 9.88 11.89 -14.00
C LEU A 32 8.47 11.30 -13.94
N ASN A 33 7.48 11.92 -14.58
CA ASN A 33 6.07 11.55 -14.45
C ASN A 33 5.82 10.08 -14.86
N ASN A 34 5.06 9.34 -14.05
CA ASN A 34 4.82 7.91 -14.17
C ASN A 34 6.07 6.99 -14.09
N ARG A 35 7.27 7.52 -13.80
CA ARG A 35 8.45 6.66 -13.56
C ARG A 35 8.39 6.03 -12.17
N ILE A 36 8.88 4.80 -12.08
CA ILE A 36 8.94 4.01 -10.85
C ILE A 36 10.14 4.45 -10.00
N VAL A 37 9.93 4.57 -8.69
CA VAL A 37 10.99 4.79 -7.69
C VAL A 37 11.77 3.49 -7.50
N GLN A 38 13.03 3.43 -7.92
CA GLN A 38 13.87 2.23 -7.78
C GLN A 38 14.57 2.15 -6.41
N SER A 39 14.78 3.30 -5.75
CA SER A 39 15.36 3.35 -4.39
C SER A 39 15.00 4.66 -3.67
N GLN A 40 15.03 4.64 -2.34
CA GLN A 40 14.84 5.84 -1.53
C GLN A 40 15.90 6.92 -1.83
N ASN A 41 17.18 6.53 -2.01
CA ASN A 41 18.25 7.45 -2.38
C ASN A 41 17.96 8.19 -3.72
N GLN A 42 17.41 7.49 -4.72
CA GLN A 42 16.98 8.11 -5.98
C GLN A 42 15.84 9.12 -5.76
N GLN A 43 14.84 8.77 -4.95
CA GLN A 43 13.72 9.65 -4.60
C GLN A 43 14.20 10.92 -3.89
N GLU A 44 15.08 10.78 -2.89
CA GLU A 44 15.67 11.91 -2.18
C GLU A 44 16.47 12.83 -3.11
N TRP A 45 17.29 12.28 -4.01
CA TRP A 45 18.05 13.11 -4.96
C TRP A 45 17.17 13.88 -5.93
N PHE A 46 16.09 13.27 -6.46
CA PHE A 46 15.16 13.98 -7.34
C PHE A 46 14.38 15.09 -6.61
N LEU A 47 13.98 14.87 -5.35
CA LEU A 47 13.37 15.90 -4.51
C LEU A 47 14.35 17.04 -4.17
N ARG A 48 15.62 16.72 -3.89
CA ARG A 48 16.69 17.70 -3.64
C ARG A 48 16.96 18.56 -4.89
N ILE A 49 16.95 17.96 -6.08
CA ILE A 49 17.13 18.67 -7.36
C ILE A 49 15.98 19.66 -7.61
N GLY A 50 14.72 19.22 -7.49
CA GLY A 50 13.57 20.12 -7.65
C GLY A 50 13.53 21.25 -6.62
N THR A 51 13.91 20.96 -5.38
CA THR A 51 14.07 21.99 -4.32
C THR A 51 15.16 23.01 -4.69
N GLY A 52 16.30 22.56 -5.23
CA GLY A 52 17.37 23.43 -5.72
C GLY A 52 16.93 24.31 -6.89
N MET A 53 16.20 23.75 -7.85
CA MET A 53 15.62 24.51 -8.97
C MET A 53 14.65 25.59 -8.47
N ALA A 54 13.77 25.27 -7.52
CA ALA A 54 12.84 26.22 -6.92
C ALA A 54 13.57 27.38 -6.21
N PHE A 55 14.65 27.09 -5.47
CA PHE A 55 15.48 28.11 -4.83
C PHE A 55 16.17 29.04 -5.87
N LEU A 56 16.72 28.47 -6.94
CA LEU A 56 17.39 29.25 -8.00
C LEU A 56 16.42 30.14 -8.79
N VAL A 57 15.21 29.66 -9.11
CA VAL A 57 14.18 30.50 -9.73
C VAL A 57 13.82 31.67 -8.81
N ARG A 58 13.60 31.41 -7.50
CA ARG A 58 13.28 32.46 -6.53
C ARG A 58 14.38 33.52 -6.43
N THR A 59 15.65 33.12 -6.27
CA THR A 59 16.75 34.08 -6.10
C THR A 59 16.99 34.94 -7.34
N LEU A 60 16.86 34.37 -8.55
CA LEU A 60 16.98 35.12 -9.80
C LEU A 60 15.84 36.12 -10.02
N LEU A 61 14.60 35.74 -9.73
CA LEU A 61 13.45 36.66 -9.81
C LEU A 61 13.56 37.79 -8.76
N SER A 62 13.95 37.47 -7.52
CA SER A 62 14.21 38.47 -6.48
C SER A 62 15.35 39.43 -6.86
N ALA A 63 16.43 38.94 -7.50
CA ALA A 63 17.51 39.79 -7.99
C ALA A 63 17.04 40.75 -9.10
N ALA A 64 16.24 40.27 -10.05
CA ALA A 64 15.66 41.10 -11.11
C ALA A 64 14.74 42.20 -10.53
N ILE A 65 13.87 41.85 -9.58
CA ILE A 65 13.01 42.79 -8.84
C ILE A 65 13.85 43.83 -8.09
N GLY A 66 14.89 43.41 -7.36
CA GLY A 66 15.74 44.31 -6.57
C GLY A 66 16.47 45.34 -7.44
N ILE A 67 17.07 44.91 -8.56
CA ILE A 67 17.75 45.83 -9.49
C ILE A 67 16.76 46.83 -10.10
N ALA A 68 15.56 46.38 -10.46
CA ALA A 68 14.50 47.22 -11.00
C ALA A 68 13.95 48.23 -9.97
N TYR A 69 13.69 47.78 -8.74
CA TYR A 69 13.24 48.63 -7.63
C TYR A 69 14.20 49.78 -7.38
N VAL A 70 15.53 49.54 -7.39
CA VAL A 70 16.53 50.59 -7.25
C VAL A 70 16.37 51.67 -8.33
N GLN A 71 16.07 51.32 -9.59
CA GLN A 71 15.87 52.33 -10.64
C GLN A 71 14.57 53.13 -10.44
N ILE A 72 13.51 52.48 -9.94
CA ILE A 72 12.22 53.10 -9.61
C ILE A 72 12.39 54.06 -8.42
N LEU A 73 13.15 53.67 -7.40
CA LEU A 73 13.51 54.49 -6.24
C LEU A 73 14.25 55.76 -6.67
N TRP A 74 15.38 55.63 -7.36
CA TRP A 74 16.16 56.79 -7.81
C TRP A 74 15.39 57.67 -8.82
N ARG A 75 14.48 57.11 -9.62
CA ARG A 75 13.55 57.91 -10.45
C ARG A 75 12.53 58.67 -9.62
N THR A 76 12.01 58.06 -8.56
CA THR A 76 11.04 58.69 -7.64
C THR A 76 11.66 59.87 -6.92
N LEU A 77 12.85 59.70 -6.32
CA LEU A 77 13.62 60.74 -5.62
C LEU A 77 14.00 61.93 -6.53
N ARG A 78 14.12 61.70 -7.85
CA ARG A 78 14.35 62.75 -8.86
C ARG A 78 13.07 63.51 -9.26
N SER A 79 11.89 62.97 -8.96
CA SER A 79 10.60 63.49 -9.45
C SER A 79 9.70 64.10 -8.38
N LYS A 80 9.95 63.81 -7.09
CA LYS A 80 9.17 64.30 -5.94
C LYS A 80 10.10 64.58 -4.76
N SER A 81 9.74 65.54 -3.92
CA SER A 81 10.40 65.73 -2.62
C SER A 81 9.88 64.71 -1.60
N VAL A 82 10.80 64.06 -0.89
CA VAL A 82 10.53 62.98 0.06
C VAL A 82 11.20 63.32 1.39
N THR A 83 10.55 63.05 2.52
CA THR A 83 11.17 63.24 3.84
C THR A 83 12.35 62.30 4.05
N THR A 84 13.35 62.68 4.82
CA THR A 84 14.47 61.79 5.21
C THR A 84 13.99 60.47 5.83
N ASN A 85 12.98 60.50 6.72
CA ASN A 85 12.32 59.29 7.23
C ASN A 85 11.72 58.41 6.11
N GLY A 86 11.13 59.03 5.08
CA GLY A 86 10.63 58.33 3.90
C GLY A 86 11.73 57.78 3.00
N ILE A 87 12.89 58.46 2.90
CA ILE A 87 14.07 57.99 2.19
C ILE A 87 14.65 56.77 2.89
N ASN A 88 14.84 56.83 4.22
CA ASN A 88 15.26 55.67 5.02
C ASN A 88 14.30 54.51 4.81
N SER A 89 12.99 54.71 4.98
CA SER A 89 11.95 53.69 4.74
C SER A 89 12.03 53.02 3.35
N LEU A 90 12.43 53.77 2.31
CA LEU A 90 12.57 53.27 0.94
C LEU A 90 13.90 52.53 0.68
N PHE A 91 14.99 52.93 1.31
CA PHE A 91 16.24 52.16 1.29
C PHE A 91 16.13 50.90 2.17
N ASP A 92 15.49 51.02 3.33
CA ASP A 92 15.14 49.91 4.20
C ASP A 92 14.25 48.90 3.47
N ALA A 93 13.25 49.32 2.69
CA ALA A 93 12.41 48.40 1.91
C ALA A 93 13.20 47.50 0.92
N LEU A 94 14.42 47.87 0.54
CA LEU A 94 15.31 47.02 -0.28
C LEU A 94 15.98 45.90 0.54
N HIS A 95 16.24 46.14 1.82
CA HIS A 95 16.91 45.19 2.73
C HIS A 95 15.92 44.42 3.61
N ASN A 96 14.88 45.10 4.09
CA ASN A 96 13.71 44.59 4.83
C ASN A 96 12.56 44.14 3.91
N ALA A 97 12.84 43.75 2.66
CA ALA A 97 11.85 43.17 1.74
C ALA A 97 11.15 41.92 2.32
N TRP A 98 11.73 41.30 3.34
CA TRP A 98 11.13 40.25 4.15
C TRP A 98 9.84 40.69 4.88
N ASN A 99 9.74 41.95 5.32
CA ASN A 99 8.53 42.48 5.97
C ASN A 99 7.39 42.85 4.99
N LEU A 100 7.62 42.77 3.68
CA LEU A 100 6.55 42.68 2.69
C LEU A 100 6.20 41.23 2.32
N THR A 101 6.87 40.23 2.91
CA THR A 101 6.76 38.81 2.52
C THR A 101 6.74 37.76 3.65
N THR A 102 6.61 38.12 4.94
CA THR A 102 6.34 37.15 6.02
C THR A 102 5.41 37.63 7.13
N LEU A 103 4.18 37.10 7.16
CA LEU A 103 3.61 36.51 8.39
C LEU A 103 2.64 35.36 8.08
N GLU A 104 1.80 35.48 7.04
CA GLU A 104 0.82 34.44 6.67
C GLU A 104 1.37 33.33 5.75
N LEU A 105 2.39 33.61 4.94
CA LEU A 105 2.89 32.64 3.95
C LEU A 105 3.83 31.55 4.54
N TRP A 106 4.25 31.69 5.81
CA TRP A 106 5.04 30.67 6.52
C TRP A 106 4.24 29.89 7.56
N THR A 107 3.10 30.41 8.02
CA THR A 107 2.12 29.64 8.81
C THR A 107 1.27 28.72 7.94
N ALA A 108 1.07 29.06 6.65
CA ALA A 108 0.29 28.27 5.70
C ALA A 108 1.03 27.10 5.02
N ALA A 109 2.33 26.87 5.30
CA ALA A 109 3.20 26.02 4.48
C ALA A 109 3.86 24.75 5.09
N PRO A 110 3.41 24.12 6.21
CA PRO A 110 3.81 22.72 6.47
C PRO A 110 3.29 21.76 5.37
N ALA A 111 2.27 22.21 4.62
CA ALA A 111 1.63 21.46 3.55
C ALA A 111 2.57 21.03 2.40
N LEU A 112 3.65 21.77 2.10
CA LEU A 112 4.55 21.38 0.99
C LEU A 112 5.36 20.11 1.31
N SER A 113 5.73 19.90 2.57
CA SER A 113 6.32 18.64 3.03
C SER A 113 5.30 17.49 3.03
N ILE A 114 4.00 17.80 3.14
CA ILE A 114 2.90 16.81 3.19
C ILE A 114 2.40 16.44 1.78
N VAL A 115 2.42 17.36 0.82
CA VAL A 115 2.11 17.05 -0.60
C VAL A 115 3.12 16.04 -1.16
N ALA A 116 4.39 16.11 -0.76
CA ALA A 116 5.40 15.10 -1.09
C ALA A 116 5.16 13.71 -0.44
N VAL A 117 4.30 13.63 0.58
CA VAL A 117 3.94 12.37 1.28
C VAL A 117 2.65 11.76 0.72
N ILE A 118 1.70 12.58 0.25
CA ILE A 118 0.36 12.11 -0.17
C ILE A 118 0.29 11.70 -1.65
N ALA A 119 1.17 12.21 -2.52
CA ALA A 119 1.12 11.97 -3.97
C ALA A 119 1.67 10.60 -4.45
N CYS A 120 1.90 9.63 -3.55
CA CYS A 120 2.34 8.29 -3.95
C CYS A 120 1.16 7.45 -4.49
N LYS A 121 0.92 7.52 -5.80
CA LYS A 121 0.03 6.58 -6.47
C LYS A 121 0.74 5.23 -6.62
N GLY A 122 0.45 4.31 -5.70
CA GLY A 122 0.96 2.94 -5.75
C GLY A 122 0.49 2.23 -7.03
N SER A 123 1.41 2.01 -7.96
CA SER A 123 1.14 1.32 -9.22
C SER A 123 1.40 -0.18 -9.01
N SER A 124 0.34 -0.98 -9.07
CA SER A 124 0.46 -2.45 -9.07
C SER A 124 1.08 -2.92 -10.37
N ILE A 125 2.31 -3.42 -10.30
CA ILE A 125 3.02 -3.98 -11.45
C ILE A 125 2.97 -5.51 -11.35
N ASN A 126 2.45 -6.14 -12.40
CA ASN A 126 2.42 -7.59 -12.57
C ASN A 126 3.82 -8.04 -13.01
N ARG A 127 4.62 -8.58 -12.10
CA ARG A 127 5.92 -9.17 -12.43
C ARG A 127 5.80 -10.69 -12.43
N VAL A 128 5.94 -11.30 -13.60
CA VAL A 128 6.12 -12.75 -13.70
C VAL A 128 7.50 -13.13 -13.13
N ILE A 129 7.51 -14.08 -12.22
CA ILE A 129 8.69 -14.66 -11.58
C ILE A 129 8.62 -16.17 -11.80
N HIS A 130 9.69 -16.78 -12.32
CA HIS A 130 9.76 -18.23 -12.40
C HIS A 130 10.09 -18.81 -11.02
N SER A 131 9.25 -19.71 -10.55
CA SER A 131 9.31 -20.30 -9.20
C SER A 131 8.74 -21.71 -9.23
N ARG A 132 9.03 -22.51 -8.19
CA ARG A 132 8.39 -23.80 -7.95
C ARG A 132 6.87 -23.61 -7.88
N ILE A 133 6.14 -24.30 -8.75
CA ILE A 133 4.68 -24.44 -8.69
C ILE A 133 4.39 -25.70 -7.86
N PRO A 134 3.65 -25.61 -6.75
CA PRO A 134 3.18 -26.78 -6.03
C PRO A 134 2.36 -27.70 -6.94
N ASN A 135 2.57 -29.01 -6.83
CA ASN A 135 1.72 -30.03 -7.46
C ASN A 135 1.70 -31.29 -6.58
N ILE A 136 0.67 -32.11 -6.69
CA ILE A 136 0.46 -33.29 -5.86
C ILE A 136 1.48 -34.39 -6.23
N ASP A 137 2.02 -35.02 -5.19
CA ASP A 137 3.00 -36.10 -5.29
C ASP A 137 2.33 -37.44 -4.95
N TYR A 138 2.07 -38.25 -5.98
CA TYR A 138 1.55 -39.60 -5.81
C TYR A 138 2.64 -40.65 -5.57
N ASP A 139 3.92 -40.35 -5.80
CA ASP A 139 5.04 -41.24 -5.41
C ASP A 139 5.05 -41.44 -3.89
N ARG A 140 4.66 -40.40 -3.15
CA ARG A 140 4.37 -40.39 -1.72
C ARG A 140 3.10 -41.14 -1.30
N SER A 141 2.62 -42.14 -2.05
CA SER A 141 1.32 -42.83 -1.82
C SER A 141 1.06 -43.32 -0.38
N LEU A 142 2.11 -43.73 0.36
CA LEU A 142 2.04 -44.11 1.78
C LEU A 142 1.54 -42.99 2.72
N TRP A 143 1.69 -41.72 2.33
CA TRP A 143 1.12 -40.57 3.07
C TRP A 143 -0.39 -40.45 2.91
N PHE A 144 -0.96 -41.06 1.86
CA PHE A 144 -2.40 -41.10 1.64
C PHE A 144 -3.01 -42.32 2.34
N GLY A 145 -2.44 -43.51 2.10
CA GLY A 145 -2.93 -44.76 2.69
C GLY A 145 -2.06 -45.98 2.39
N GLN A 146 -2.45 -47.12 2.98
CA GLN A 146 -1.76 -48.39 2.84
C GLN A 146 -2.75 -49.55 2.71
N TRP A 147 -2.37 -50.57 1.94
CA TRP A 147 -3.11 -51.83 1.81
C TRP A 147 -3.01 -52.67 3.10
N ILE A 148 -4.15 -53.08 3.64
CA ILE A 148 -4.27 -54.01 4.77
C ILE A 148 -4.79 -55.36 4.25
N ASN A 149 -4.20 -56.46 4.74
CA ASN A 149 -4.57 -57.86 4.45
C ASN A 149 -4.74 -58.18 2.95
N ASN A 150 -4.07 -57.43 2.07
CA ASN A 150 -4.18 -57.50 0.61
C ASN A 150 -5.63 -57.36 0.09
N SER A 151 -6.53 -56.70 0.84
CA SER A 151 -7.96 -56.66 0.54
C SER A 151 -8.61 -55.28 0.57
N THR A 152 -8.04 -54.29 1.26
CA THR A 152 -8.55 -52.91 1.30
C THR A 152 -7.46 -51.88 1.61
N VAL A 153 -7.70 -50.60 1.31
CA VAL A 153 -6.79 -49.48 1.60
C VAL A 153 -7.32 -48.67 2.79
N THR A 154 -6.55 -48.57 3.87
CA THR A 154 -6.84 -47.62 4.95
C THR A 154 -6.19 -46.27 4.71
N HIS A 155 -6.90 -45.19 5.05
CA HIS A 155 -6.43 -43.81 4.94
C HIS A 155 -5.53 -43.43 6.13
N THR A 156 -4.61 -42.48 5.95
CA THR A 156 -3.76 -41.97 7.03
C THR A 156 -4.43 -40.88 7.86
N THR A 157 -3.86 -40.60 9.05
CA THR A 157 -4.26 -39.43 9.86
C THR A 157 -4.10 -38.10 9.14
N GLN A 158 -3.22 -38.04 8.14
CA GLN A 158 -2.94 -36.86 7.33
C GLN A 158 -4.08 -36.59 6.34
N ILE A 159 -4.71 -37.64 5.78
CA ILE A 159 -5.96 -37.50 5.02
C ILE A 159 -7.12 -37.12 5.95
N ALA A 160 -7.24 -37.72 7.14
CA ALA A 160 -8.29 -37.36 8.10
C ALA A 160 -8.21 -35.90 8.57
N ARG A 161 -6.99 -35.35 8.71
CA ARG A 161 -6.73 -33.94 9.02
C ARG A 161 -7.15 -32.96 7.90
N ILE A 162 -7.36 -33.44 6.67
CA ILE A 162 -7.91 -32.66 5.56
C ILE A 162 -9.42 -32.90 5.45
N LEU A 163 -9.84 -34.17 5.42
CA LEU A 163 -11.24 -34.57 5.29
C LEU A 163 -12.13 -33.90 6.34
N ASN A 164 -11.79 -34.04 7.62
CA ASN A 164 -12.65 -33.60 8.72
C ASN A 164 -12.96 -32.08 8.63
N PRO A 165 -11.98 -31.15 8.62
CA PRO A 165 -12.30 -29.73 8.50
C PRO A 165 -12.97 -29.36 7.17
N VAL A 166 -12.60 -29.96 6.03
CA VAL A 166 -13.31 -29.69 4.76
C VAL A 166 -14.77 -30.14 4.83
N SER A 167 -15.06 -31.27 5.47
CA SER A 167 -16.42 -31.79 5.61
C SER A 167 -17.29 -31.02 6.61
N THR A 168 -16.72 -30.48 7.68
CA THR A 168 -17.47 -29.65 8.65
C THR A 168 -17.64 -28.21 8.16
N LEU A 169 -16.75 -27.71 7.29
CA LEU A 169 -16.76 -26.32 6.82
C LEU A 169 -17.31 -26.14 5.39
N GLY A 170 -17.25 -27.17 4.55
CA GLY A 170 -17.70 -27.17 3.15
C GLY A 170 -16.72 -26.54 2.16
N PHE A 171 -15.67 -25.86 2.60
CA PHE A 171 -14.74 -25.11 1.75
C PHE A 171 -13.30 -25.65 1.74
N ILE A 172 -12.57 -25.34 0.67
CA ILE A 172 -11.16 -25.69 0.46
C ILE A 172 -10.30 -25.06 1.56
N LEU A 173 -9.39 -25.84 2.15
CA LEU A 173 -8.49 -25.38 3.21
C LEU A 173 -7.52 -24.29 2.72
N ASN A 174 -6.96 -23.51 3.67
CA ASN A 174 -6.04 -22.43 3.36
C ASN A 174 -4.68 -22.96 2.86
N ILE A 175 -4.32 -22.63 1.62
CA ILE A 175 -3.11 -23.06 0.94
C ILE A 175 -1.98 -22.03 1.15
N ALA A 176 -0.75 -22.52 1.33
CA ALA A 176 0.40 -21.66 1.56
C ALA A 176 0.73 -20.81 0.31
N ALA A 177 0.45 -19.52 0.37
CA ALA A 177 0.71 -18.56 -0.71
C ALA A 177 2.23 -18.39 -0.96
N PRO A 178 2.75 -18.61 -2.19
CA PRO A 178 4.17 -18.40 -2.50
C PRO A 178 4.62 -16.95 -2.29
N PHE A 179 3.73 -15.98 -2.55
CA PHE A 179 3.85 -14.59 -2.12
C PHE A 179 2.47 -14.06 -1.72
N PRO A 180 2.35 -13.12 -0.75
CA PRO A 180 1.05 -12.61 -0.30
C PRO A 180 0.17 -12.01 -1.41
N ASN A 181 0.80 -11.48 -2.46
CA ASN A 181 0.13 -10.96 -3.64
C ASN A 181 0.68 -11.69 -4.88
N SER A 182 0.05 -12.79 -5.26
CA SER A 182 0.47 -13.59 -6.43
C SER A 182 -0.66 -14.41 -7.04
N SER A 183 -0.49 -14.86 -8.29
CA SER A 183 -1.29 -15.91 -8.89
C SER A 183 -0.44 -16.90 -9.68
N TYR A 184 -0.87 -18.16 -9.69
CA TYR A 184 -0.28 -19.23 -10.51
C TYR A 184 -1.36 -20.24 -10.90
N SER A 185 -1.15 -20.91 -12.02
CA SER A 185 -2.01 -22.02 -12.45
C SER A 185 -1.25 -23.35 -12.37
N VAL A 186 -1.96 -24.44 -12.11
CA VAL A 186 -1.44 -25.81 -12.15
C VAL A 186 -2.50 -26.75 -12.69
N ASP A 187 -2.07 -27.64 -13.57
CA ASP A 187 -2.87 -28.75 -14.09
C ASP A 187 -2.37 -30.05 -13.44
N PHE A 188 -3.29 -30.90 -12.95
CA PHE A 188 -2.97 -32.19 -12.35
C PHE A 188 -4.07 -33.23 -12.56
N TYR A 189 -3.76 -34.51 -12.28
CA TYR A 189 -4.72 -35.61 -12.34
C TYR A 189 -5.04 -36.08 -10.92
N GLY A 190 -6.33 -36.09 -10.55
CA GLY A 190 -6.78 -36.41 -9.20
C GLY A 190 -8.02 -37.30 -9.19
N PRO A 191 -8.37 -37.85 -8.01
CA PRO A 191 -9.62 -38.57 -7.86
C PRO A 191 -10.78 -37.57 -7.84
N SER A 192 -11.86 -37.94 -8.51
CA SER A 192 -13.17 -37.30 -8.43
C SER A 192 -14.21 -38.39 -8.23
N ILE A 193 -15.40 -38.03 -7.74
CA ILE A 193 -16.56 -38.92 -7.84
C ILE A 193 -17.55 -38.37 -8.86
N SER A 194 -18.37 -39.24 -9.44
CA SER A 194 -19.60 -38.87 -10.14
C SER A 194 -20.78 -39.48 -9.40
N CYS A 195 -21.80 -38.68 -9.07
CA CYS A 195 -22.95 -39.10 -8.29
C CYS A 195 -24.25 -38.98 -9.09
N GLY A 196 -25.17 -39.94 -8.90
CA GLY A 196 -26.47 -39.95 -9.56
C GLY A 196 -27.40 -41.02 -9.03
N THR A 197 -28.63 -41.09 -9.57
CA THR A 197 -29.56 -42.17 -9.22
C THR A 197 -29.08 -43.52 -9.80
N PRO A 198 -29.29 -44.65 -9.10
CA PRO A 198 -28.93 -45.97 -9.63
C PRO A 198 -29.63 -46.27 -10.97
N LYS A 199 -28.85 -46.70 -11.98
CA LYS A 199 -29.34 -47.01 -13.34
C LYS A 199 -30.38 -48.14 -13.39
N ASN A 200 -30.35 -49.05 -12.40
CA ASN A 200 -31.29 -50.17 -12.27
C ASN A 200 -32.39 -49.80 -11.25
N PRO A 201 -33.67 -49.64 -11.67
CA PRO A 201 -34.76 -49.31 -10.75
C PRO A 201 -35.08 -50.44 -9.77
N GLU A 202 -34.90 -51.71 -10.15
CA GLU A 202 -35.15 -52.87 -9.28
C GLU A 202 -34.21 -52.90 -8.08
N LEU A 203 -32.98 -52.39 -8.25
CA LEU A 203 -32.03 -52.19 -7.16
C LEU A 203 -32.53 -51.11 -6.18
N THR A 204 -32.97 -49.95 -6.68
CA THR A 204 -33.52 -48.88 -5.84
C THR A 204 -34.75 -49.33 -5.06
N ASP A 205 -35.65 -50.07 -5.73
CA ASP A 205 -36.82 -50.70 -5.12
C ASP A 205 -36.44 -51.71 -4.03
N SER A 206 -35.40 -52.51 -4.26
CA SER A 206 -34.88 -53.48 -3.29
C SER A 206 -34.23 -52.79 -2.10
N ILE A 207 -33.50 -51.69 -2.32
CA ILE A 207 -32.93 -50.84 -1.27
C ILE A 207 -34.05 -50.26 -0.39
N LYS A 208 -35.07 -49.62 -0.98
CA LYS A 208 -36.25 -49.12 -0.25
C LYS A 208 -36.91 -50.22 0.60
N LYS A 209 -37.11 -51.42 0.04
CA LYS A 209 -37.71 -52.58 0.74
C LYS A 209 -36.86 -53.10 1.90
N VAL A 210 -35.54 -53.17 1.74
CA VAL A 210 -34.63 -53.60 2.83
C VAL A 210 -34.62 -52.58 3.97
N ILE A 211 -34.58 -51.28 3.67
CA ILE A 211 -34.66 -50.21 4.68
C ILE A 211 -35.99 -50.29 5.43
N ALA A 212 -37.11 -50.41 4.72
CA ALA A 212 -38.43 -50.56 5.31
C ALA A 212 -38.57 -51.80 6.23
N ASN A 213 -37.85 -52.89 5.94
CA ASN A 213 -37.84 -54.10 6.76
C ASN A 213 -36.96 -54.00 8.02
N TYR A 214 -36.03 -53.03 8.06
CA TYR A 214 -35.23 -52.72 9.26
C TYR A 214 -35.83 -51.57 10.08
N SER A 215 -36.62 -50.69 9.46
CA SER A 215 -37.44 -49.70 10.17
C SER A 215 -38.61 -50.37 10.89
N THR A 216 -38.91 -49.91 12.10
CA THR A 216 -40.04 -50.34 12.92
C THR A 216 -40.99 -49.15 13.20
N LEU A 217 -42.01 -49.34 14.04
CA LEU A 217 -42.89 -48.26 14.48
C LEU A 217 -42.17 -47.21 15.35
N ASP A 218 -41.15 -47.63 16.10
CA ASP A 218 -40.46 -46.80 17.09
C ASP A 218 -39.02 -46.41 16.66
N GLU A 219 -38.41 -47.13 15.70
CA GLU A 219 -37.08 -46.85 15.14
C GLU A 219 -37.16 -46.76 13.59
N ASN A 220 -36.95 -45.58 13.00
CA ASN A 220 -36.94 -45.41 11.55
C ASN A 220 -35.53 -45.06 11.02
N ALA A 221 -35.04 -45.79 10.02
CA ALA A 221 -33.79 -45.49 9.32
C ALA A 221 -33.95 -44.26 8.41
N THR A 222 -33.46 -43.12 8.86
CA THR A 222 -33.65 -41.81 8.22
C THR A 222 -32.55 -41.44 7.22
N TYR A 223 -31.33 -41.92 7.43
CA TYR A 223 -30.23 -41.85 6.47
C TYR A 223 -29.45 -43.16 6.53
N VAL A 224 -28.98 -43.67 5.39
CA VAL A 224 -28.02 -44.79 5.34
C VAL A 224 -26.95 -44.50 4.31
N GLY A 225 -25.69 -44.45 4.75
CA GLY A 225 -24.53 -44.52 3.88
C GLY A 225 -23.99 -45.95 3.88
N PHE A 226 -23.77 -46.55 2.72
CA PHE A 226 -23.23 -47.91 2.60
C PHE A 226 -22.32 -48.10 1.38
N VAL A 227 -21.59 -49.20 1.38
CA VAL A 227 -20.58 -49.56 0.37
C VAL A 227 -20.80 -51.03 0.01
N PRO A 228 -20.71 -51.44 -1.27
CA PRO A 228 -20.83 -52.85 -1.65
C PRO A 228 -19.90 -53.75 -0.84
N ALA A 229 -20.41 -54.89 -0.40
CA ALA A 229 -19.69 -55.80 0.49
C ALA A 229 -19.81 -57.26 0.04
N TYR A 230 -18.75 -58.03 0.28
CA TYR A 230 -18.67 -59.45 -0.06
C TYR A 230 -19.02 -60.36 1.13
N THR A 231 -19.90 -61.35 0.93
CA THR A 231 -20.15 -62.43 1.88
C THR A 231 -19.05 -63.48 1.80
N ARG A 232 -18.35 -63.77 2.92
CA ARG A 232 -17.27 -64.77 2.93
C ARG A 232 -17.79 -66.22 2.79
N TYR A 233 -19.06 -66.45 3.11
CA TYR A 233 -19.75 -67.73 3.01
C TYR A 233 -21.11 -67.53 2.31
N PRO A 234 -21.16 -67.29 0.99
CA PRO A 234 -22.41 -67.22 0.27
C PRO A 234 -23.06 -68.62 0.24
N SER A 235 -24.39 -68.68 0.32
CA SER A 235 -25.10 -69.93 -0.01
C SER A 235 -24.78 -70.30 -1.47
N PRO A 236 -24.54 -71.59 -1.80
CA PRO A 236 -24.17 -72.02 -3.15
C PRO A 236 -25.26 -71.77 -4.22
N THR A 237 -26.43 -71.28 -3.82
CA THR A 237 -27.54 -70.85 -4.68
C THR A 237 -27.52 -69.36 -5.06
N VAL A 238 -26.62 -68.55 -4.48
CA VAL A 238 -26.63 -67.09 -4.65
C VAL A 238 -25.86 -66.66 -5.90
N VAL A 239 -26.55 -65.93 -6.80
CA VAL A 239 -25.92 -65.32 -7.97
C VAL A 239 -25.09 -64.11 -7.53
N LYS A 240 -23.80 -64.10 -7.88
CA LYS A 240 -22.87 -62.99 -7.57
C LYS A 240 -23.07 -61.82 -8.55
N THR A 241 -24.09 -60.98 -8.34
CA THR A 241 -24.25 -59.71 -9.08
C THR A 241 -23.82 -58.51 -8.24
N TRP A 242 -23.61 -57.36 -8.90
CA TRP A 242 -23.28 -56.09 -8.25
C TRP A 242 -24.41 -55.60 -7.33
N GLU A 243 -25.66 -55.82 -7.72
CA GLU A 243 -26.85 -55.55 -6.89
C GLU A 243 -26.80 -56.35 -5.59
N HIS A 244 -26.43 -57.63 -5.64
CA HIS A 244 -26.34 -58.46 -4.44
C HIS A 244 -25.28 -57.93 -3.46
N PHE A 245 -24.12 -57.48 -3.94
CA PHE A 245 -23.10 -56.87 -3.07
C PHE A 245 -23.52 -55.51 -2.51
N ALA A 246 -24.28 -54.70 -3.26
CA ALA A 246 -24.87 -53.48 -2.74
C ALA A 246 -25.88 -53.76 -1.61
N ILE A 247 -26.75 -54.75 -1.78
CA ILE A 247 -27.73 -55.17 -0.76
C ILE A 247 -27.05 -55.78 0.48
N GLU A 248 -25.99 -56.59 0.32
CA GLU A 248 -25.16 -57.05 1.46
C GLU A 248 -24.48 -55.88 2.19
N GLY A 249 -24.00 -54.87 1.45
CA GLY A 249 -23.46 -53.63 2.02
C GLY A 249 -24.48 -52.88 2.88
N LEU A 250 -25.70 -52.75 2.37
CA LEU A 250 -26.85 -52.15 3.06
C LEU A 250 -27.24 -52.94 4.32
N HIS A 251 -27.34 -54.27 4.24
CA HIS A 251 -27.61 -55.12 5.40
C HIS A 251 -26.57 -54.96 6.52
N ARG A 252 -25.29 -54.73 6.17
CA ARG A 252 -24.25 -54.45 7.16
C ARG A 252 -24.35 -53.05 7.76
N ALA A 253 -24.67 -52.03 6.96
CA ALA A 253 -24.84 -50.66 7.47
C ALA A 253 -26.03 -50.54 8.44
N LEU A 254 -27.13 -51.24 8.15
CA LEU A 254 -28.34 -51.26 8.98
C LEU A 254 -28.26 -52.16 10.23
N ASN A 255 -27.39 -53.18 10.26
CA ASN A 255 -27.33 -54.12 11.37
C ASN A 255 -26.35 -53.65 12.47
N TYR A 256 -26.88 -53.36 13.66
CA TYR A 256 -26.13 -52.89 14.84
C TYR A 256 -24.88 -53.75 15.20
N SER A 257 -24.89 -55.06 14.92
CA SER A 257 -23.72 -55.93 15.17
C SER A 257 -22.72 -55.98 14.01
N LEU A 258 -23.13 -55.62 12.80
CA LEU A 258 -22.31 -55.75 11.59
C LEU A 258 -21.73 -54.44 11.07
N ALA A 259 -22.32 -53.27 11.36
CA ALA A 259 -21.86 -52.01 10.77
C ALA A 259 -20.40 -51.68 11.17
N PHE A 260 -19.99 -51.97 12.41
CA PHE A 260 -18.60 -51.82 12.84
C PHE A 260 -17.60 -52.67 12.03
N LEU A 261 -18.08 -53.74 11.36
CA LEU A 261 -17.32 -54.60 10.46
C LEU A 261 -17.65 -54.36 8.96
N ALA A 262 -18.44 -53.34 8.65
CA ALA A 262 -18.76 -52.97 7.27
C ALA A 262 -17.55 -52.31 6.57
N PRO A 263 -17.27 -52.66 5.29
CA PRO A 263 -16.14 -52.11 4.55
C PRO A 263 -16.37 -50.65 4.17
N THR A 264 -15.34 -49.82 4.29
CA THR A 264 -15.38 -48.38 3.97
C THR A 264 -14.85 -48.03 2.58
N LEU A 265 -14.51 -49.05 1.80
CA LEU A 265 -14.04 -48.94 0.41
C LEU A 265 -14.64 -50.10 -0.38
N ASP A 266 -15.19 -49.82 -1.55
CA ASP A 266 -15.66 -50.88 -2.44
C ASP A 266 -14.47 -51.60 -3.06
N THR A 267 -14.31 -52.84 -2.64
CA THR A 267 -13.32 -53.76 -3.17
C THR A 267 -13.97 -55.00 -3.79
N THR A 268 -15.29 -54.98 -4.04
CA THR A 268 -16.04 -56.16 -4.47
C THR A 268 -15.63 -56.68 -5.87
N ALA A 269 -15.10 -55.81 -6.73
CA ALA A 269 -14.49 -56.20 -8.02
C ALA A 269 -13.25 -57.10 -7.90
N LEU A 270 -12.75 -57.33 -6.67
CA LEU A 270 -11.67 -58.26 -6.36
C LEU A 270 -12.15 -59.70 -6.07
N GLU A 271 -13.46 -59.90 -5.90
CA GLU A 271 -14.10 -61.17 -5.46
C GLU A 271 -15.02 -61.79 -6.56
N VAL A 272 -15.08 -61.13 -7.72
CA VAL A 272 -15.79 -61.56 -8.93
C VAL A 272 -14.81 -62.31 -9.85
N ASP A 273 -15.24 -63.44 -10.41
CA ASP A 273 -14.46 -64.15 -11.44
C ASP A 273 -14.37 -63.26 -12.70
N ARG A 274 -13.14 -63.01 -13.18
CA ARG A 274 -12.81 -62.14 -14.33
C ARG A 274 -13.53 -62.50 -15.64
N ARG A 275 -14.33 -63.57 -15.68
CA ARG A 275 -15.13 -64.04 -16.83
C ARG A 275 -16.63 -63.71 -16.75
N PHE A 276 -17.13 -63.15 -15.65
CA PHE A 276 -18.58 -63.14 -15.34
C PHE A 276 -19.22 -61.78 -15.00
N GLY A 277 -18.53 -60.64 -15.07
CA GLY A 277 -19.14 -59.34 -14.75
C GLY A 277 -18.50 -58.15 -15.44
N ASP A 278 -19.32 -57.13 -15.74
CA ASP A 278 -18.87 -55.81 -16.19
C ASP A 278 -17.99 -55.15 -15.12
N ILE A 279 -16.89 -54.53 -15.54
CA ILE A 279 -15.93 -53.91 -14.61
C ILE A 279 -16.53 -52.63 -14.01
N SER A 280 -17.02 -52.70 -12.77
CA SER A 280 -17.57 -51.53 -12.08
C SER A 280 -16.48 -50.65 -11.44
N PRO A 281 -16.62 -49.32 -11.46
CA PRO A 281 -15.83 -48.41 -10.62
C PRO A 281 -16.12 -48.67 -9.14
N ALA A 282 -15.15 -48.42 -8.27
CA ALA A 282 -15.37 -48.46 -6.83
C ALA A 282 -16.45 -47.42 -6.45
N ALA A 283 -17.50 -47.85 -5.76
CA ALA A 283 -18.67 -47.03 -5.50
C ALA A 283 -19.10 -46.98 -4.02
N PHE A 284 -19.81 -45.93 -3.64
CA PHE A 284 -20.62 -45.90 -2.43
C PHE A 284 -22.06 -45.52 -2.76
N TYR A 285 -22.96 -45.82 -1.83
CA TYR A 285 -24.37 -45.50 -1.91
C TYR A 285 -24.77 -44.69 -0.69
N ILE A 286 -25.62 -43.70 -0.90
CA ILE A 286 -26.25 -42.91 0.16
C ILE A 286 -27.75 -42.91 -0.12
N THR A 287 -28.56 -43.11 0.90
CA THR A 287 -30.00 -42.91 0.84
C THR A 287 -30.42 -41.87 1.88
N THR A 288 -31.19 -40.88 1.44
CA THR A 288 -31.63 -39.71 2.25
C THR A 288 -33.15 -39.74 2.44
N PRO A 289 -33.70 -38.96 3.39
CA PRO A 289 -35.14 -38.79 3.50
C PRO A 289 -35.77 -38.35 2.18
N GLU A 290 -36.90 -38.95 1.81
CA GLU A 290 -37.84 -38.30 0.90
C GLU A 290 -38.63 -37.24 1.69
N ARG A 291 -38.95 -36.10 1.07
CA ARG A 291 -39.12 -34.79 1.75
C ARG A 291 -40.25 -34.67 2.80
N GLU A 292 -41.10 -35.68 2.93
CA GLU A 292 -42.20 -35.75 3.91
C GLU A 292 -42.18 -37.05 4.75
N GLY A 293 -41.50 -38.11 4.29
CA GLY A 293 -41.61 -39.46 4.86
C GLY A 293 -40.65 -39.78 6.01
N TRP A 294 -39.62 -38.97 6.24
CA TRP A 294 -38.49 -39.19 7.16
C TRP A 294 -37.62 -40.44 6.90
N GLN A 295 -38.18 -41.51 6.32
CA GLN A 295 -37.47 -42.72 5.95
C GLN A 295 -36.49 -42.49 4.80
N ALA A 296 -35.33 -43.15 4.85
CA ALA A 296 -34.31 -43.10 3.82
C ALA A 296 -34.79 -43.79 2.52
N GLU A 297 -35.17 -43.00 1.53
CA GLU A 297 -35.78 -43.47 0.28
C GLU A 297 -35.09 -42.96 -0.99
N ASN A 298 -34.53 -41.74 -0.96
CA ASN A 298 -33.86 -41.13 -2.10
C ASN A 298 -32.42 -41.64 -2.22
N THR A 299 -32.20 -42.66 -3.06
CA THR A 299 -30.90 -43.32 -3.23
C THR A 299 -30.04 -42.66 -4.31
N VAL A 300 -28.81 -42.30 -3.92
CA VAL A 300 -27.72 -41.80 -4.77
C VAL A 300 -26.58 -42.83 -4.76
N LYS A 301 -26.10 -43.24 -5.94
CA LYS A 301 -24.83 -43.95 -6.12
C LYS A 301 -23.75 -42.94 -6.50
N CYS A 302 -22.59 -43.02 -5.88
CA CYS A 302 -21.39 -42.27 -6.26
C CYS A 302 -20.27 -43.23 -6.67
N GLU A 303 -19.69 -42.99 -7.84
CA GLU A 303 -18.68 -43.84 -8.51
C GLU A 303 -17.35 -43.07 -8.62
N LEU A 304 -16.19 -43.75 -8.42
CA LEU A 304 -14.87 -43.11 -8.44
C LEU A 304 -14.27 -43.02 -9.85
N TYR A 305 -13.82 -41.82 -10.23
CA TYR A 305 -13.21 -41.48 -11.53
C TYR A 305 -11.87 -40.76 -11.36
N ASN A 306 -10.90 -41.08 -12.21
CA ASN A 306 -9.73 -40.24 -12.45
C ASN A 306 -10.18 -39.03 -13.28
N ALA A 307 -9.81 -37.82 -12.87
CA ALA A 307 -10.14 -36.57 -13.54
C ALA A 307 -8.92 -35.66 -13.69
N SER A 308 -8.87 -34.88 -14.76
CA SER A 308 -7.96 -33.74 -14.84
C SER A 308 -8.57 -32.53 -14.16
N TYR A 309 -7.73 -31.80 -13.43
CA TYR A 309 -8.03 -30.57 -12.72
C TYR A 309 -7.14 -29.46 -13.27
N ALA A 310 -7.75 -28.42 -13.83
CA ALA A 310 -7.07 -27.19 -14.22
C ALA A 310 -7.42 -26.10 -13.21
N ILE A 311 -6.46 -25.67 -12.39
CA ILE A 311 -6.69 -24.74 -11.28
C ILE A 311 -5.85 -23.47 -11.43
N ASN A 312 -6.49 -22.33 -11.18
CA ASN A 312 -5.87 -21.02 -11.04
C ASN A 312 -6.01 -20.56 -9.58
N PHE A 313 -4.89 -20.49 -8.87
CA PHE A 313 -4.79 -19.96 -7.52
C PHE A 313 -4.46 -18.48 -7.57
N THR A 314 -5.25 -17.65 -6.91
CA THR A 314 -4.97 -16.22 -6.74
C THR A 314 -4.93 -15.85 -5.26
N PHE A 315 -3.97 -15.02 -4.88
CA PHE A 315 -3.74 -14.58 -3.51
C PHE A 315 -3.69 -13.05 -3.46
N ASN A 316 -4.53 -12.45 -2.63
CA ASN A 316 -4.62 -11.02 -2.39
C ASN A 316 -4.38 -10.73 -0.90
N ASN A 317 -3.22 -10.16 -0.58
CA ASN A 317 -2.70 -10.00 0.79
C ASN A 317 -2.76 -11.29 1.64
N GLY A 318 -2.57 -12.45 1.00
CA GLY A 318 -2.64 -13.78 1.63
C GLY A 318 -4.02 -14.43 1.63
N LEU A 319 -5.09 -13.71 1.29
CA LEU A 319 -6.43 -14.29 1.10
C LEU A 319 -6.50 -15.03 -0.23
N GLN A 320 -6.92 -16.30 -0.22
CA GLN A 320 -7.04 -17.13 -1.41
C GLN A 320 -8.39 -16.98 -2.13
N ASP A 321 -8.36 -16.93 -3.46
CA ASP A 321 -9.48 -17.14 -4.38
C ASP A 321 -9.04 -18.19 -5.41
N ILE A 322 -9.76 -19.31 -5.45
CA ILE A 322 -9.38 -20.55 -6.14
C ILE A 322 -10.44 -20.85 -7.20
N LYS A 323 -10.02 -20.89 -8.47
CA LYS A 323 -10.91 -21.19 -9.60
C LYS A 323 -10.42 -22.43 -10.32
N TYR A 324 -11.27 -23.44 -10.42
CA TYR A 324 -10.95 -24.74 -10.99
C TYR A 324 -11.94 -25.14 -12.08
N LYS A 325 -11.46 -25.95 -13.04
CA LYS A 325 -12.28 -26.77 -13.94
C LYS A 325 -11.85 -28.22 -13.77
N THR A 326 -12.82 -29.12 -13.62
CA THR A 326 -12.61 -30.56 -13.52
C THR A 326 -13.16 -31.26 -14.77
N GLU A 327 -12.47 -32.27 -15.28
CA GLU A 327 -12.90 -33.06 -16.43
C GLU A 327 -12.66 -34.56 -16.15
N ARG A 328 -13.73 -35.35 -16.06
CA ARG A 328 -13.68 -36.79 -15.75
C ARG A 328 -13.12 -37.56 -16.95
N LEU A 329 -12.22 -38.51 -16.70
CA LEU A 329 -11.47 -39.22 -17.74
C LEU A 329 -11.81 -40.72 -17.77
N ASN A 330 -11.50 -41.44 -16.70
CA ASN A 330 -11.59 -42.90 -16.64
C ASN A 330 -12.11 -43.38 -15.28
N GLU A 331 -12.87 -44.47 -15.27
CA GLU A 331 -13.35 -45.15 -14.07
C GLU A 331 -12.19 -45.78 -13.27
N VAL A 332 -12.26 -45.72 -11.93
CA VAL A 332 -11.24 -46.27 -11.03
C VAL A 332 -11.82 -47.49 -10.32
N THR A 333 -11.37 -48.67 -10.74
CA THR A 333 -11.97 -49.96 -10.38
C THR A 333 -11.06 -50.71 -9.41
N ALA A 334 -11.62 -51.48 -8.46
CA ALA A 334 -10.77 -52.23 -7.53
C ALA A 334 -9.92 -53.29 -8.26
N LEU A 335 -10.41 -53.84 -9.38
CA LEU A 335 -9.66 -54.75 -10.25
C LEU A 335 -8.39 -54.12 -10.85
N ALA A 336 -8.38 -52.80 -11.12
CA ALA A 336 -7.17 -52.10 -11.55
C ALA A 336 -6.09 -52.01 -10.45
N ALA A 337 -6.42 -52.38 -9.21
CA ALA A 337 -5.50 -52.42 -8.07
C ALA A 337 -5.08 -53.83 -7.65
N ASP A 338 -5.45 -54.88 -8.41
CA ASP A 338 -5.28 -56.28 -8.00
C ASP A 338 -3.80 -56.64 -7.75
N ASP A 339 -2.90 -56.21 -8.64
CA ASP A 339 -1.44 -56.38 -8.46
C ASP A 339 -0.87 -55.48 -7.34
N CYS A 340 -1.52 -54.34 -7.07
CA CYS A 340 -1.08 -53.34 -6.08
C CYS A 340 -1.22 -53.83 -4.63
N ARG A 341 -2.18 -54.73 -4.37
CA ARG A 341 -2.36 -55.40 -3.07
C ARG A 341 -1.06 -56.03 -2.54
N SER A 342 -0.16 -56.45 -3.44
CA SER A 342 1.03 -57.25 -3.14
C SER A 342 2.15 -56.49 -2.40
N GLY A 343 1.94 -55.21 -2.07
CA GLY A 343 2.95 -54.33 -1.47
C GLY A 343 4.02 -53.85 -2.47
N ARG A 344 3.96 -54.27 -3.73
CA ARG A 344 4.84 -53.81 -4.80
C ARG A 344 4.43 -52.38 -5.21
N GLN A 345 5.30 -51.41 -4.96
CA GLN A 345 5.13 -50.02 -5.37
C GLN A 345 5.40 -49.84 -6.88
N LEU A 346 4.57 -50.47 -7.71
CA LEU A 346 4.55 -50.26 -9.17
C LEU A 346 4.02 -48.84 -9.47
N ASP A 347 4.50 -48.20 -10.52
CA ASP A 347 4.22 -46.77 -10.73
C ASP A 347 2.73 -46.45 -10.94
N HIS A 348 1.96 -47.34 -11.54
CA HIS A 348 0.50 -47.18 -11.68
C HIS A 348 -0.26 -47.37 -10.36
N CYS A 349 0.29 -48.14 -9.42
CA CYS A 349 -0.34 -48.40 -8.11
C CYS A 349 -0.32 -47.20 -7.17
N LYS A 350 0.59 -46.24 -7.42
CA LYS A 350 0.77 -45.01 -6.66
C LYS A 350 -0.50 -44.15 -6.63
N PRO A 351 -1.00 -43.60 -7.76
CA PRO A 351 -2.24 -42.82 -7.75
C PRO A 351 -3.45 -43.66 -7.33
N ILE A 352 -3.56 -44.92 -7.76
CA ILE A 352 -4.69 -45.79 -7.41
C ILE A 352 -4.81 -45.97 -5.89
N THR A 353 -3.71 -46.23 -5.18
CA THR A 353 -3.70 -46.35 -3.72
C THR A 353 -4.06 -45.03 -3.04
N SER A 354 -3.59 -43.89 -3.55
CA SER A 354 -3.98 -42.57 -3.05
C SER A 354 -5.47 -42.25 -3.28
N TYR A 355 -6.01 -42.62 -4.45
CA TYR A 355 -7.41 -42.39 -4.82
C TYR A 355 -8.34 -43.24 -3.93
N PHE A 356 -7.97 -44.51 -3.70
CA PHE A 356 -8.66 -45.39 -2.76
C PHE A 356 -8.52 -44.96 -1.30
N ALA A 357 -7.41 -44.33 -0.91
CA ALA A 357 -7.30 -43.76 0.42
C ALA A 357 -8.28 -42.58 0.63
N LEU A 358 -8.45 -41.69 -0.35
CA LEU A 358 -9.47 -40.63 -0.28
C LEU A 358 -10.89 -41.21 -0.28
N MET A 359 -11.17 -42.17 -1.18
CA MET A 359 -12.47 -42.84 -1.24
C MET A 359 -12.81 -43.59 0.05
N ASN A 360 -11.83 -44.27 0.65
CA ASN A 360 -11.96 -44.92 1.96
C ASN A 360 -12.17 -43.92 3.10
N ALA A 361 -11.51 -42.74 3.06
CA ALA A 361 -11.73 -41.70 4.05
C ALA A 361 -13.16 -41.13 3.96
N MET A 362 -13.63 -40.82 2.75
CA MET A 362 -15.02 -40.45 2.49
C MET A 362 -15.99 -41.54 2.96
N GLY A 363 -15.68 -42.81 2.67
CA GLY A 363 -16.41 -43.98 3.15
C GLY A 363 -16.50 -44.08 4.68
N ASN A 364 -15.45 -43.70 5.42
CA ASN A 364 -15.48 -43.67 6.89
C ASN A 364 -16.38 -42.57 7.45
N LEU A 365 -16.58 -41.47 6.73
CA LEU A 365 -17.46 -40.37 7.11
C LEU A 365 -18.94 -40.72 6.90
N ILE A 366 -19.26 -41.37 5.76
CA ILE A 366 -20.64 -41.65 5.37
C ILE A 366 -21.19 -42.98 5.91
N LEU A 367 -20.37 -44.03 6.02
CA LEU A 367 -20.83 -45.40 6.27
C LEU A 367 -21.45 -45.57 7.65
N GLY A 368 -22.74 -45.92 7.66
CA GLY A 368 -23.55 -46.11 8.85
C GLY A 368 -25.00 -45.68 8.62
N THR A 369 -25.79 -45.71 9.69
CA THR A 369 -27.21 -45.36 9.68
C THR A 369 -27.50 -44.26 10.69
N HIS A 370 -28.40 -43.34 10.35
CA HIS A 370 -28.99 -42.40 11.28
C HIS A 370 -30.43 -42.81 11.57
N TRP A 371 -30.71 -43.18 12.81
CA TRP A 371 -32.03 -43.60 13.28
C TRP A 371 -32.78 -42.44 13.91
N LYS A 372 -34.09 -42.40 13.72
CA LYS A 372 -35.03 -41.62 14.53
C LYS A 372 -35.74 -42.58 15.46
N VAL A 373 -35.65 -42.33 16.77
CA VAL A 373 -36.06 -43.24 17.84
C VAL A 373 -37.08 -42.54 18.74
N GLY A 374 -38.27 -43.12 18.91
CA GLY A 374 -39.29 -42.67 19.86
C GLY A 374 -39.63 -41.17 19.80
N ASP A 375 -39.61 -40.51 20.96
CA ASP A 375 -40.00 -39.10 21.21
C ASP A 375 -39.03 -38.05 20.59
N GLY A 376 -38.67 -38.21 19.32
CA GLY A 376 -37.76 -37.30 18.61
C GLY A 376 -36.29 -37.44 18.99
N ALA A 377 -35.90 -38.54 19.64
CA ALA A 377 -34.49 -38.88 19.79
C ALA A 377 -33.91 -39.33 18.44
N HIS A 378 -32.59 -39.15 18.29
CA HIS A 378 -31.87 -39.46 17.06
C HIS A 378 -30.55 -40.15 17.41
N GLU A 379 -30.26 -41.28 16.77
CA GLU A 379 -29.06 -42.08 17.02
C GLU A 379 -28.23 -42.27 15.76
N ALA A 380 -27.00 -41.75 15.77
CA ALA A 380 -26.04 -41.91 14.69
C ALA A 380 -25.19 -43.18 14.90
N MET A 381 -25.51 -44.24 14.18
CA MET A 381 -24.69 -45.45 14.18
C MET A 381 -23.56 -45.32 13.14
N ARG A 382 -22.31 -45.24 13.62
CA ARG A 382 -21.05 -45.31 12.84
C ARG A 382 -20.76 -44.13 11.88
N THR A 383 -21.79 -43.53 11.26
CA THR A 383 -21.68 -42.38 10.36
C THR A 383 -21.43 -41.08 11.13
N THR A 384 -20.69 -40.13 10.55
CA THR A 384 -20.46 -38.79 11.12
C THR A 384 -21.16 -37.67 10.34
N VAL A 385 -22.01 -38.01 9.36
CA VAL A 385 -22.68 -37.05 8.47
C VAL A 385 -23.39 -35.89 9.19
N ALA A 386 -23.97 -36.14 10.37
CA ALA A 386 -24.66 -35.13 11.18
C ALA A 386 -23.77 -33.95 11.69
N ILE A 387 -22.44 -34.06 11.59
CA ILE A 387 -21.48 -32.98 11.92
C ILE A 387 -20.73 -32.45 10.68
N THR A 388 -21.32 -32.62 9.50
CA THR A 388 -20.74 -32.27 8.19
C THR A 388 -21.75 -31.52 7.34
N THR A 389 -21.29 -30.71 6.38
CA THR A 389 -22.15 -29.92 5.47
C THR A 389 -23.09 -30.74 4.59
N ILE A 390 -22.97 -32.07 4.59
CA ILE A 390 -23.94 -32.99 4.01
C ILE A 390 -25.31 -32.85 4.72
N ILE A 391 -25.35 -32.58 6.03
CA ILE A 391 -26.60 -32.38 6.79
C ILE A 391 -27.36 -31.11 6.36
N ASP A 392 -26.64 -30.09 5.91
CA ASP A 392 -27.21 -28.82 5.40
C ASP A 392 -27.80 -28.94 3.99
N SER A 393 -27.63 -30.08 3.31
CA SER A 393 -28.12 -30.30 1.95
C SER A 393 -29.65 -30.36 1.90
N PRO A 394 -30.30 -29.94 0.79
CA PRO A 394 -31.76 -29.88 0.68
C PRO A 394 -32.50 -31.20 0.96
N ASP A 395 -31.85 -32.32 0.66
CA ASP A 395 -32.43 -33.66 0.81
C ASP A 395 -32.25 -34.20 2.25
N MET A 396 -31.53 -33.46 3.10
CA MET A 396 -31.38 -33.67 4.54
C MET A 396 -32.13 -32.61 5.38
N HIS A 397 -32.83 -31.65 4.76
CA HIS A 397 -33.58 -30.59 5.48
C HIS A 397 -34.71 -31.13 6.38
N ALA A 398 -35.10 -32.40 6.26
CA ALA A 398 -36.01 -33.07 7.19
C ALA A 398 -35.47 -33.11 8.64
N PHE A 399 -34.16 -33.06 8.85
CA PHE A 399 -33.54 -33.05 10.18
C PHE A 399 -33.59 -31.69 10.90
N TYR A 400 -34.13 -30.64 10.26
CA TYR A 400 -34.16 -29.28 10.78
C TYR A 400 -35.59 -28.77 11.03
N TYR A 401 -35.88 -28.41 12.28
CA TYR A 401 -37.13 -27.72 12.65
C TYR A 401 -37.21 -26.30 12.03
N ASP A 402 -36.11 -25.55 12.08
CA ASP A 402 -35.92 -24.28 11.37
C ASP A 402 -34.91 -24.47 10.24
N LYS A 403 -35.29 -24.14 9.00
CA LYS A 403 -34.40 -24.30 7.84
C LYS A 403 -33.10 -23.52 8.04
N PRO A 404 -31.92 -24.14 7.93
CA PRO A 404 -30.65 -23.47 8.18
C PRO A 404 -30.46 -22.32 7.18
N LYS A 405 -30.00 -21.16 7.68
CA LYS A 405 -29.55 -20.03 6.84
C LYS A 405 -28.16 -20.33 6.27
N SER A 406 -28.07 -21.43 5.51
CA SER A 406 -26.81 -21.97 5.05
C SER A 406 -26.11 -21.01 4.09
N ALA A 407 -24.79 -20.91 4.22
CA ALA A 407 -23.93 -20.24 3.25
C ALA A 407 -23.62 -21.13 2.03
N ILE A 408 -24.06 -22.39 2.05
CA ILE A 408 -23.81 -23.38 1.01
C ILE A 408 -24.77 -23.17 -0.17
N LYS A 409 -24.23 -23.35 -1.37
CA LYS A 409 -24.96 -23.34 -2.64
C LYS A 409 -26.05 -24.43 -2.64
N TYR A 410 -27.30 -24.06 -2.95
CA TYR A 410 -28.42 -24.99 -2.95
C TYR A 410 -28.33 -25.93 -4.17
N MET A 411 -28.08 -27.23 -3.91
CA MET A 411 -27.80 -28.26 -4.92
C MET A 411 -28.39 -29.61 -4.51
N SER A 412 -28.33 -30.66 -5.36
CA SER A 412 -28.73 -32.01 -4.94
C SER A 412 -27.73 -32.63 -3.96
N MET A 413 -28.14 -33.70 -3.26
CA MET A 413 -27.20 -34.55 -2.51
C MET A 413 -26.02 -35.02 -3.39
N GLY A 414 -26.28 -35.40 -4.65
CA GLY A 414 -25.23 -35.83 -5.59
C GLY A 414 -24.18 -34.75 -5.84
N ASP A 415 -24.62 -33.56 -6.26
CA ASP A 415 -23.74 -32.39 -6.48
C ASP A 415 -22.96 -32.02 -5.21
N THR A 416 -23.60 -32.10 -4.04
CA THR A 416 -23.00 -31.76 -2.75
C THR A 416 -21.85 -32.70 -2.41
N LEU A 417 -22.00 -34.00 -2.71
CA LEU A 417 -20.95 -35.00 -2.54
C LEU A 417 -19.81 -34.80 -3.55
N GLU A 418 -20.13 -34.48 -4.82
CA GLU A 418 -19.13 -34.17 -5.86
C GLU A 418 -18.29 -32.92 -5.51
N GLU A 419 -18.93 -31.85 -5.03
CA GLU A 419 -18.27 -30.60 -4.63
C GLU A 419 -17.44 -30.81 -3.34
N LEU A 420 -17.96 -31.56 -2.35
CA LEU A 420 -17.19 -31.93 -1.15
C LEU A 420 -15.95 -32.76 -1.49
N PHE A 421 -16.09 -33.82 -2.30
CA PHE A 421 -14.96 -34.67 -2.71
C PHE A 421 -13.92 -33.89 -3.54
N THR A 422 -14.38 -32.96 -4.36
CA THR A 422 -13.51 -32.01 -5.08
C THR A 422 -12.78 -31.08 -4.10
N ASN A 423 -13.48 -30.50 -3.13
CA ASN A 423 -12.87 -29.60 -2.14
C ASN A 423 -11.85 -30.34 -1.25
N ILE A 424 -12.08 -31.61 -0.92
CA ILE A 424 -11.11 -32.48 -0.22
C ILE A 424 -9.86 -32.69 -1.09
N THR A 425 -10.05 -33.01 -2.38
CA THR A 425 -8.97 -33.27 -3.34
C THR A 425 -8.11 -32.04 -3.58
N ILE A 426 -8.71 -30.85 -3.74
CA ILE A 426 -7.96 -29.59 -3.87
C ILE A 426 -7.29 -29.19 -2.55
N SER A 427 -7.88 -29.54 -1.40
CA SER A 427 -7.27 -29.28 -0.10
C SER A 427 -6.01 -30.11 0.19
N LEU A 428 -5.66 -31.12 -0.63
CA LEU A 428 -4.34 -31.76 -0.58
C LEU A 428 -3.19 -30.74 -0.71
N PHE A 429 -3.41 -29.63 -1.42
CA PHE A 429 -2.45 -28.53 -1.54
C PHE A 429 -2.22 -27.74 -0.23
N SER A 430 -3.03 -27.92 0.82
CA SER A 430 -2.85 -27.22 2.10
C SER A 430 -1.79 -27.86 3.00
N ASN A 431 -1.20 -28.99 2.61
CA ASN A 431 -0.21 -29.72 3.40
C ASN A 431 0.96 -30.18 2.52
N SER A 432 2.17 -29.73 2.88
CA SER A 432 3.41 -29.99 2.13
C SER A 432 3.79 -31.46 1.99
N GLU A 433 3.27 -32.35 2.84
CA GLU A 433 3.59 -33.79 2.76
C GLU A 433 2.89 -34.50 1.58
N PHE A 434 1.90 -33.86 0.94
CA PHE A 434 1.26 -34.35 -0.29
C PHE A 434 1.83 -33.69 -1.55
N LEU A 435 2.85 -32.83 -1.43
CA LEU A 435 3.35 -31.99 -2.53
C LEU A 435 4.77 -32.38 -2.97
N GLN A 436 5.02 -32.26 -4.28
CA GLN A 436 6.28 -32.67 -4.90
C GLN A 436 7.46 -31.89 -4.33
N ASN A 437 8.54 -32.58 -3.94
CA ASN A 437 9.79 -31.99 -3.47
C ASN A 437 10.50 -31.16 -4.56
N ASP A 438 11.48 -30.32 -4.18
CA ASP A 438 12.20 -29.42 -5.11
C ASP A 438 12.93 -30.14 -6.27
N THR A 439 13.19 -31.45 -6.15
CA THR A 439 13.77 -32.29 -7.21
C THR A 439 12.77 -32.83 -8.23
N ALA A 440 11.47 -32.75 -7.93
CA ALA A 440 10.38 -33.29 -8.76
C ALA A 440 9.37 -32.22 -9.20
N ALA A 441 9.24 -31.13 -8.44
CA ALA A 441 8.28 -30.07 -8.70
C ALA A 441 8.63 -29.24 -9.94
N SER A 442 7.61 -28.89 -10.72
CA SER A 442 7.76 -28.04 -11.91
C SER A 442 8.06 -26.59 -11.53
N TYR A 443 8.91 -25.93 -12.32
CA TYR A 443 9.17 -24.49 -12.23
C TYR A 443 8.41 -23.76 -13.34
N GLY A 444 7.60 -22.77 -12.97
CA GLY A 444 6.75 -22.06 -13.92
C GLY A 444 6.45 -20.61 -13.53
N PRO A 445 5.69 -19.89 -14.37
CA PRO A 445 5.46 -18.46 -14.24
C PRO A 445 4.43 -18.15 -13.14
N ILE A 446 4.91 -17.72 -11.97
CA ILE A 446 4.06 -17.11 -10.93
C ILE A 446 3.96 -15.61 -11.20
N THR A 447 2.76 -15.08 -11.38
CA THR A 447 2.53 -13.64 -11.50
C THR A 447 2.49 -13.02 -10.12
N ARG A 448 3.55 -12.32 -9.71
CA ARG A 448 3.56 -11.56 -8.46
C ARG A 448 3.04 -10.14 -8.69
N PHE A 449 2.01 -9.74 -7.96
CA PHE A 449 1.55 -8.35 -7.95
C PHE A 449 2.36 -7.61 -6.88
N SER A 450 3.07 -6.55 -7.28
CA SER A 450 3.73 -5.65 -6.33
C SER A 450 3.27 -4.23 -6.58
N ALA A 451 2.67 -3.61 -5.57
CA ALA A 451 2.60 -2.16 -5.52
C ALA A 451 4.03 -1.62 -5.56
N GLN A 452 4.27 -0.63 -6.42
CA GLN A 452 5.52 0.12 -6.47
C GLN A 452 5.21 1.61 -6.53
N ASN A 453 6.03 2.40 -5.84
CA ASN A 453 5.88 3.85 -5.80
C ASN A 453 6.24 4.43 -7.17
N ALA A 454 5.37 5.28 -7.72
CA ALA A 454 5.63 6.01 -8.96
C ALA A 454 5.52 7.52 -8.74
N PHE A 455 6.35 8.30 -9.44
CA PHE A 455 6.25 9.75 -9.40
C PHE A 455 4.98 10.21 -10.13
N SER A 456 4.18 11.05 -9.46
CA SER A 456 2.98 11.67 -10.00
C SER A 456 3.21 13.18 -10.10
N TYR A 457 3.17 13.74 -11.31
CA TYR A 457 3.33 15.17 -11.53
C TYR A 457 2.02 15.81 -12.03
N GLU A 458 1.60 16.87 -11.32
CA GLU A 458 0.44 17.70 -11.65
C GLU A 458 0.93 19.10 -12.10
N PRO A 459 1.00 19.37 -13.42
CA PRO A 459 1.60 20.60 -13.95
C PRO A 459 0.93 21.88 -13.45
N ARG A 460 -0.38 21.84 -13.21
CA ARG A 460 -1.19 23.00 -12.77
C ARG A 460 -0.60 23.67 -11.53
N ASN A 461 -0.08 22.89 -10.58
CA ASN A 461 0.46 23.40 -9.32
C ASN A 461 1.75 24.21 -9.54
N LEU A 462 2.64 23.74 -10.43
CA LEU A 462 3.89 24.44 -10.74
C LEU A 462 3.63 25.71 -11.57
N PHE A 463 2.68 25.66 -12.52
CA PHE A 463 2.28 26.84 -13.31
C PHE A 463 1.66 27.94 -12.45
N ILE A 464 0.84 27.61 -11.44
CA ILE A 464 0.31 28.61 -10.50
C ILE A 464 1.43 29.25 -9.68
N ALA A 465 2.31 28.43 -9.09
CA ALA A 465 3.39 28.90 -8.21
C ALA A 465 4.39 29.82 -8.94
N TYR A 466 4.84 29.44 -10.13
CA TYR A 466 5.79 30.26 -10.90
C TYR A 466 5.10 31.38 -11.71
N GLY A 467 3.91 31.15 -12.27
CA GLY A 467 3.23 32.12 -13.12
C GLY A 467 2.97 33.45 -12.41
N ILE A 468 2.52 33.41 -11.14
CA ILE A 468 2.30 34.60 -10.32
C ILE A 468 3.62 35.36 -10.08
N GLY A 469 4.67 34.65 -9.64
CA GLY A 469 5.97 35.27 -9.35
C GLY A 469 6.64 35.88 -10.59
N ILE A 470 6.59 35.19 -11.73
CA ILE A 470 7.15 35.66 -13.00
C ILE A 470 6.35 36.87 -13.52
N LEU A 471 5.01 36.86 -13.44
CA LEU A 471 4.17 37.98 -13.87
C LEU A 471 4.49 39.28 -13.12
N PHE A 472 4.54 39.24 -11.78
CA PHE A 472 4.91 40.42 -10.99
C PHE A 472 6.35 40.86 -11.25
N SER A 473 7.30 39.92 -11.40
CA SER A 473 8.69 40.24 -11.75
C SER A 473 8.79 40.96 -13.09
N PHE A 474 8.05 40.50 -14.10
CA PHE A 474 8.02 41.06 -15.45
C PHE A 474 7.48 42.51 -15.45
N ILE A 475 6.39 42.76 -14.72
CA ILE A 475 5.82 44.11 -14.56
C ILE A 475 6.84 45.06 -13.91
N VAL A 476 7.46 44.67 -12.79
CA VAL A 476 8.44 45.51 -12.07
C VAL A 476 9.69 45.78 -12.93
N VAL A 477 10.19 44.78 -13.67
CA VAL A 477 11.33 44.96 -14.58
C VAL A 477 11.00 45.89 -15.75
N ILE A 478 9.78 45.87 -16.29
CA ILE A 478 9.34 46.85 -17.31
C ILE A 478 9.40 48.27 -16.75
N TYR A 479 8.88 48.52 -15.55
CA TYR A 479 8.99 49.85 -14.93
C TYR A 479 10.46 50.24 -14.68
N GLY A 480 11.31 49.32 -14.22
CA GLY A 480 12.75 49.55 -14.09
C GLY A 480 13.44 49.95 -15.39
N LEU A 481 13.12 49.27 -16.51
CA LEU A 481 13.64 49.59 -17.85
C LEU A 481 13.18 50.99 -18.32
N LEU A 482 11.92 51.35 -18.06
CA LEU A 482 11.39 52.69 -18.36
C LEU A 482 12.06 53.78 -17.51
N CYS A 483 12.40 53.50 -16.24
CA CYS A 483 13.16 54.41 -15.39
C CYS A 483 14.60 54.65 -15.90
N ILE A 484 15.28 53.61 -16.39
CA ILE A 484 16.60 53.74 -17.05
C ILE A 484 16.46 54.59 -18.32
N LYS A 485 15.54 54.22 -19.23
CA LYS A 485 15.34 54.89 -20.53
C LYS A 485 15.01 56.38 -20.37
N SER A 486 14.22 56.74 -19.35
CA SER A 486 13.77 58.12 -19.12
C SER A 486 14.74 58.98 -18.30
N SER A 487 15.82 58.42 -17.77
CA SER A 487 16.83 59.15 -16.97
C SER A 487 18.21 59.21 -17.60
N SER A 488 18.45 58.47 -18.69
CA SER A 488 19.75 58.28 -19.35
C SER A 488 20.86 57.77 -18.42
N ALA A 489 20.48 57.20 -17.28
CA ALA A 489 21.35 56.78 -16.19
C ALA A 489 20.85 55.47 -15.57
N SER A 490 21.69 54.86 -14.73
CA SER A 490 21.32 53.78 -13.84
C SER A 490 22.09 53.95 -12.54
N TYR A 491 21.44 53.59 -11.45
CA TYR A 491 21.91 53.83 -10.09
C TYR A 491 22.00 52.50 -9.32
N THR A 492 22.75 52.51 -8.22
CA THR A 492 22.87 51.37 -7.29
C THR A 492 22.49 51.81 -5.88
N ASN A 493 22.20 50.85 -5.01
CA ASN A 493 22.06 51.05 -3.56
C ASN A 493 23.40 51.16 -2.82
N SER A 494 24.53 51.15 -3.54
CA SER A 494 25.87 51.16 -2.93
C SER A 494 26.15 52.48 -2.21
N PHE A 495 26.84 52.43 -1.07
CA PHE A 495 27.31 53.61 -0.34
C PHE A 495 28.04 54.64 -1.24
N SER A 496 28.85 54.19 -2.21
CA SER A 496 29.54 55.08 -3.15
C SER A 496 28.60 55.81 -4.14
N THR A 497 27.35 55.40 -4.29
CA THR A 497 26.32 56.16 -5.01
C THR A 497 25.71 57.22 -4.09
N ILE A 498 25.32 56.83 -2.88
CA ILE A 498 24.77 57.72 -1.84
C ILE A 498 25.75 58.88 -1.57
N LEU A 499 27.02 58.57 -1.26
CA LEU A 499 28.10 59.54 -0.99
C LEU A 499 28.36 60.53 -2.13
N ARG A 500 28.09 60.16 -3.39
CA ARG A 500 28.20 61.09 -4.53
C ARG A 500 27.00 62.03 -4.60
N THR A 501 25.81 61.54 -4.23
CA THR A 501 24.57 62.31 -4.26
C THR A 501 24.35 63.20 -3.03
N THR A 502 25.01 62.94 -1.89
CA THR A 502 24.86 63.76 -0.66
C THR A 502 25.86 64.90 -0.54
N ARG A 503 26.87 65.00 -1.43
CA ARG A 503 27.82 66.12 -1.45
C ARG A 503 27.19 67.38 -2.08
N ASN A 504 26.49 68.15 -1.27
CA ASN A 504 25.97 69.48 -1.60
C ASN A 504 25.94 70.36 -0.34
N PRO A 505 26.53 71.58 -0.35
CA PRO A 505 26.51 72.49 0.81
C PRO A 505 25.11 72.85 1.31
N ASP A 506 24.04 72.69 0.51
CA ASP A 506 22.67 72.87 1.00
C ASP A 506 22.36 71.94 2.21
N LEU A 507 22.90 70.71 2.23
CA LEU A 507 22.69 69.77 3.35
C LEU A 507 23.46 70.19 4.60
N ASP A 508 24.66 70.75 4.44
CA ASP A 508 25.49 71.24 5.54
C ASP A 508 24.82 72.40 6.29
N THR A 509 23.90 73.14 5.65
CA THR A 509 23.09 74.18 6.32
C THR A 509 21.92 73.64 7.14
N VAL A 510 21.49 72.39 6.93
CA VAL A 510 20.28 71.80 7.53
C VAL A 510 20.60 70.69 8.54
N ILE A 511 21.83 70.17 8.57
CA ILE A 511 22.31 69.24 9.60
C ILE A 511 23.04 70.05 10.69
N PRO A 512 22.47 70.20 11.91
CA PRO A 512 23.16 70.91 12.99
C PRO A 512 24.43 70.18 13.40
N ALA A 513 25.47 70.92 13.83
CA ALA A 513 26.74 70.33 14.27
C ALA A 513 26.58 69.23 15.35
N ALA A 514 25.53 69.33 16.19
CA ALA A 514 25.19 68.34 17.21
C ALA A 514 24.60 67.02 16.67
N GLU A 515 24.07 66.99 15.44
CA GLU A 515 23.47 65.80 14.82
C GLU A 515 24.43 65.11 13.82
N THR A 516 25.67 65.61 13.69
CA THR A 516 26.70 65.05 12.78
C THR A 516 27.30 63.71 13.23
N SER A 517 26.89 63.19 14.40
CA SER A 517 27.37 61.91 14.96
C SER A 517 26.89 60.68 14.19
N GLY A 518 25.77 60.77 13.47
CA GLY A 518 25.17 59.64 12.75
C GLY A 518 24.63 58.51 13.63
N ALA A 519 24.41 58.78 14.92
CA ALA A 519 23.85 57.81 15.87
C ALA A 519 22.31 57.78 15.81
N GLU A 520 21.73 56.59 15.91
CA GLU A 520 20.27 56.40 16.02
C GLU A 520 19.78 56.68 17.46
N PRO A 521 18.52 57.15 17.66
CA PRO A 521 17.50 57.38 16.63
C PRO A 521 17.63 58.76 15.94
N LEU A 522 17.36 58.80 14.63
CA LEU A 522 17.24 60.04 13.84
C LEU A 522 16.31 61.08 14.51
N SER A 523 16.73 62.35 14.52
CA SER A 523 15.98 63.43 15.18
C SER A 523 14.63 63.71 14.51
N LYS A 524 13.63 64.15 15.28
CA LYS A 524 12.30 64.51 14.76
C LYS A 524 12.33 65.72 13.81
N ASN A 525 13.34 66.58 13.95
CA ASN A 525 13.51 67.76 13.11
C ASN A 525 14.09 67.34 11.76
N LEU A 526 15.24 66.67 11.78
CA LEU A 526 15.93 66.20 10.58
C LEU A 526 15.10 65.15 9.83
N GLY A 527 14.36 64.29 10.55
CA GLY A 527 13.44 63.26 10.03
C GLY A 527 12.27 63.78 9.17
N ASN A 528 11.92 65.06 9.30
CA ASN A 528 10.84 65.70 8.54
C ASN A 528 11.35 66.55 7.36
N VAL A 529 12.67 66.77 7.24
CA VAL A 529 13.27 67.53 6.14
C VAL A 529 12.98 66.85 4.80
N ARG A 530 12.44 67.60 3.84
CA ARG A 530 12.16 67.13 2.48
C ARG A 530 13.37 67.33 1.59
N LEU A 531 13.89 66.23 1.03
CA LEU A 531 14.97 66.23 0.06
C LEU A 531 14.45 65.85 -1.34
N THR A 532 15.05 66.44 -2.37
CA THR A 532 14.79 66.12 -3.78
C THR A 532 16.12 65.92 -4.50
N LEU A 533 16.23 64.90 -5.35
CA LEU A 533 17.42 64.68 -6.16
C LEU A 533 17.39 65.57 -7.42
N ARG A 534 18.21 66.62 -7.43
CA ARG A 534 18.36 67.56 -8.56
C ARG A 534 19.58 67.18 -9.42
N GLN A 535 19.57 67.65 -10.66
CA GLN A 535 20.72 67.60 -11.56
C GLN A 535 21.04 69.03 -11.98
N GLN A 536 22.31 69.41 -11.97
CA GLN A 536 22.72 70.77 -12.34
C GLN A 536 22.48 70.99 -13.85
N GLY A 537 21.71 72.03 -14.17
CA GLY A 537 21.49 72.49 -15.54
C GLY A 537 22.65 73.35 -16.04
N ASP A 538 22.76 73.48 -17.36
CA ASP A 538 23.87 74.21 -18.00
C ASP A 538 23.75 75.74 -17.76
N CYS A 539 24.44 76.24 -16.74
CA CYS A 539 24.86 77.64 -16.68
C CYS A 539 26.17 77.80 -17.48
N LEU A 540 26.36 78.99 -18.07
CA LEU A 540 27.34 79.21 -19.13
C LEU A 540 28.82 79.09 -18.69
N GLU A 541 29.65 78.66 -19.64
CA GLU A 541 31.13 78.62 -19.61
C GLU A 541 31.80 77.83 -18.47
N GLY A 542 31.79 76.50 -18.60
CA GLY A 542 32.68 75.61 -17.85
C GLY A 542 32.45 74.14 -18.20
N GLY A 543 33.50 73.43 -18.64
CA GLY A 543 33.44 72.02 -19.04
C GLY A 543 33.35 71.02 -17.86
N GLY A 544 32.41 71.23 -16.94
CA GLY A 544 32.20 70.39 -15.76
C GLY A 544 31.26 69.20 -16.01
N ASP A 545 31.55 68.06 -15.38
CA ASP A 545 30.67 66.89 -15.37
C ASP A 545 29.31 67.22 -14.69
N LYS A 546 28.20 66.75 -15.27
CA LYS A 546 26.84 67.10 -14.80
C LYS A 546 26.51 66.45 -13.45
N ALA A 547 26.75 67.19 -12.37
CA ALA A 547 26.49 66.75 -11.01
C ALA A 547 25.01 66.44 -10.75
N THR A 548 24.76 65.37 -9.98
CA THR A 548 23.44 64.95 -9.49
C THR A 548 23.52 64.87 -7.97
N PHE A 549 22.71 65.65 -7.26
CA PHE A 549 22.79 65.82 -5.81
C PHE A 549 21.42 65.97 -5.16
N PHE A 550 21.32 65.62 -3.88
CA PHE A 550 20.16 65.96 -3.05
C PHE A 550 20.20 67.46 -2.74
N ALA A 551 19.03 68.10 -2.81
CA ALA A 551 18.81 69.47 -2.38
C ALA A 551 17.55 69.53 -1.51
N VAL A 552 17.51 70.48 -0.58
CA VAL A 552 16.36 70.71 0.30
C VAL A 552 15.21 71.33 -0.50
N ASP A 553 13.97 70.94 -0.20
CA ASP A 553 12.77 71.53 -0.79
C ASP A 553 12.27 72.70 0.08
N PRO A 554 12.43 73.98 -0.34
CA PRO A 554 12.15 75.14 0.50
C PRO A 554 10.64 75.39 0.74
N LYS A 555 9.74 74.63 0.11
CA LYS A 555 8.27 74.77 0.29
C LYS A 555 7.72 74.05 1.53
N GLY A 556 8.53 73.88 2.57
CA GLY A 556 8.16 73.19 3.81
C GLY A 556 7.96 74.08 5.05
N ASP A 557 8.34 75.36 5.00
CA ASP A 557 8.35 76.25 6.17
C ASP A 557 7.15 77.22 6.18
N ASP A 558 6.11 76.88 6.94
CA ASP A 558 4.94 77.73 7.19
C ASP A 558 5.22 78.83 8.24
N GLY A 559 6.12 79.75 7.86
CA GLY A 559 6.01 81.17 8.17
C GLY A 559 6.08 81.60 9.64
N LYS A 560 7.29 81.90 10.13
CA LYS A 560 7.47 82.86 11.23
C LYS A 560 8.55 83.90 10.94
N LYS A 561 8.11 85.13 10.62
CA LYS A 561 8.99 86.28 10.38
C LYS A 561 9.76 86.68 11.65
N SER A 562 11.07 86.84 11.51
CA SER A 562 11.90 87.73 12.33
C SER A 562 12.50 88.81 11.43
N ARG A 563 12.64 90.03 11.95
CA ARG A 563 13.06 91.21 11.18
C ARG A 563 14.58 91.31 11.03
N GLU A 564 15.00 92.10 10.05
CA GLU A 564 16.38 92.57 9.86
C GLU A 564 16.90 93.33 11.09
N ALA A 565 18.18 93.12 11.39
CA ALA A 565 19.06 94.13 11.96
C ALA A 565 20.46 93.91 11.37
N ALA A 566 21.07 94.97 10.83
CA ALA A 566 22.38 94.94 10.19
C ALA A 566 23.46 95.49 11.16
N PRO A 567 24.76 95.60 10.80
CA PRO A 567 25.79 94.90 11.56
C PRO A 567 26.71 95.81 12.38
N THR A 568 27.42 95.21 13.34
CA THR A 568 28.57 95.88 13.99
C THR A 568 29.71 94.92 14.32
N ASP A 569 30.88 95.35 13.86
CA ASP A 569 32.20 95.27 14.50
C ASP A 569 32.22 95.17 16.06
N SER A 570 33.27 94.63 16.70
CA SER A 570 34.47 93.92 16.20
C SER A 570 35.36 93.37 17.35
N LEU A 571 36.42 92.64 16.95
CA LEU A 571 37.78 92.62 17.54
C LEU A 571 38.05 92.09 18.98
N LEU A 572 38.97 91.11 19.00
CA LEU A 572 40.14 90.94 19.90
C LEU A 572 40.06 90.19 21.26
N LYS A 573 41.06 89.29 21.38
CA LYS A 573 41.85 88.93 22.59
C LYS A 573 41.19 88.04 23.66
N ARG A 574 41.93 87.25 24.47
CA ARG A 574 43.33 86.74 24.41
C ARG A 574 43.63 85.83 25.62
N ASN A 575 44.25 84.66 25.42
CA ASN A 575 44.78 83.74 26.45
C ASN A 575 43.69 83.20 27.42
N GLY A 576 43.84 82.09 28.16
CA GLY A 576 44.95 81.14 28.34
C GLY A 576 45.13 80.82 29.84
N GLN A 577 45.50 79.57 30.18
CA GLN A 577 45.78 79.06 31.56
C GLN A 577 44.56 78.99 32.52
N SER A 578 44.58 78.28 33.66
CA SER A 578 45.14 76.95 34.03
C SER A 578 44.76 76.59 35.48
N GLN A 579 44.56 75.30 35.82
CA GLN A 579 44.34 74.77 37.21
C GLN A 579 43.01 75.28 37.86
N HIS A 580 42.48 74.77 38.99
CA HIS A 580 42.77 73.67 39.93
C HIS A 580 41.43 72.90 40.20
N SER A 581 41.35 71.63 40.63
CA SER A 581 41.38 71.13 42.04
C SER A 581 40.27 71.71 42.96
N ASP A 582 39.61 71.00 43.90
CA ASP A 582 39.74 69.64 44.47
C ASP A 582 38.42 69.17 45.16
N THR A 583 38.30 67.88 45.54
CA THR A 583 37.50 67.31 46.69
C THR A 583 35.94 67.44 46.71
N ASP A 584 35.12 66.61 47.38
CA ASP A 584 35.35 65.38 48.18
C ASP A 584 34.12 64.43 48.30
N GLU A 585 34.35 63.22 48.85
CA GLU A 585 33.49 62.21 49.56
C GLU A 585 31.99 61.95 49.16
N VAL A 586 31.42 60.74 49.03
CA VAL A 586 31.51 59.40 49.74
C VAL A 586 30.68 59.39 51.05
N PRO A 587 29.65 58.51 51.23
CA PRO A 587 29.77 57.04 51.41
C PRO A 587 28.98 56.18 50.37
N ASN A 588 29.29 54.91 50.05
CA ASN A 588 29.62 53.69 50.87
C ASN A 588 28.37 53.09 51.56
N VAL A 589 28.18 51.79 51.85
CA VAL A 589 28.97 50.51 51.87
C VAL A 589 27.90 49.36 51.82
N GLN A 590 28.00 48.04 51.55
CA GLN A 590 28.90 46.93 51.10
C GLN A 590 27.91 45.79 50.62
N LYS A 591 28.15 44.60 50.04
CA LYS A 591 29.21 43.72 49.46
C LYS A 591 28.43 42.69 48.56
N GLY A 592 28.90 41.62 47.91
CA GLY A 592 30.20 40.96 47.68
C GLY A 592 29.99 39.86 46.61
N SER A 593 30.90 39.57 45.66
CA SER A 593 32.28 39.04 45.77
C SER A 593 32.33 37.51 46.00
N ASP A 594 33.09 36.68 45.25
CA ASP A 594 33.82 36.95 43.99
C ASP A 594 34.35 35.68 43.28
N ILE A 595 34.60 35.82 41.96
CA ILE A 595 35.72 35.29 41.14
C ILE A 595 36.19 33.80 41.25
N ASN A 596 36.07 33.13 40.09
CA ASN A 596 37.00 32.20 39.41
C ASN A 596 38.21 31.56 40.16
N LEU A 597 38.50 30.29 39.84
CA LEU A 597 39.61 29.95 38.89
C LEU A 597 39.63 28.47 38.44
N ARG A 598 40.37 28.20 37.35
CA ARG A 598 40.70 26.85 36.82
C ARG A 598 41.96 26.32 37.52
N HIS A 599 42.09 24.99 37.72
CA HIS A 599 42.95 24.14 36.86
C HIS A 599 42.97 22.62 37.20
N ASN A 600 42.86 21.80 36.15
CA ASN A 600 43.68 20.62 35.84
C ASN A 600 43.56 19.25 36.56
N LYS A 601 44.00 18.24 35.79
CA LYS A 601 44.60 16.92 36.13
C LYS A 601 43.73 15.70 36.51
N ASP A 602 43.79 14.75 35.58
CA ASP A 602 44.22 13.35 35.72
C ASP A 602 43.29 12.23 36.28
N ASN A 603 43.28 11.14 35.49
CA ASN A 603 43.36 9.71 35.87
C ASN A 603 42.13 8.77 35.97
N HIS A 604 42.29 7.66 35.22
CA HIS A 604 41.92 6.25 35.46
C HIS A 604 40.48 5.70 35.34
N ALA A 605 40.45 4.50 34.71
CA ALA A 605 39.46 3.39 34.74
C ALA A 605 37.98 3.71 34.42
N ALA A 606 37.31 3.11 33.42
CA ALA A 606 37.25 1.71 32.94
C ALA A 606 36.48 0.75 33.87
N VAL A 607 35.18 0.59 33.59
CA VAL A 607 34.32 -0.55 33.98
C VAL A 607 33.42 -0.90 32.79
N ILE A 608 33.11 -2.19 32.63
CA ILE A 608 32.20 -2.75 31.63
C ILE A 608 30.96 -3.28 32.36
N SER A 609 29.76 -3.00 31.85
CA SER A 609 28.56 -3.80 32.12
C SER A 609 27.52 -3.58 31.01
N ASN A 610 26.90 -4.66 30.55
CA ASN A 610 25.70 -4.61 29.73
C ASN A 610 24.48 -4.31 30.62
N ASP A 611 23.40 -3.82 30.02
CA ASP A 611 22.15 -4.60 29.81
C ASP A 611 21.52 -4.18 28.47
#